data_AF-A0A9Q3BVE5-F1
#
_entry.id   AF-A0A9Q3BVE5-F1
#
_cell.length_a   1.000
_cell.length_b   1.000
_cell.length_c   1.000
_cell.angle_alpha   90.00
_cell.angle_beta   90.00
_cell.angle_gamma   90.00
#
_symmetry.space_group_name_H-M   'P 1'
#
loop_
_entity.id
_entity.type
_entity.pdbx_description
1 polymer ?
#
loop_
_entity_poly.entity_id
_entity_poly.type
_entity_poly.pdbx_seq_one_letter_code
_entity_poly.pdbx_strand_id
1 'polypeptide(L)'
;MISRGGTNHTWNLTLKKETKENAVEVKLTEEYSRKHPVFPVSLFKPYFKKEEDNIPFRKKNLTPPEIVEVEDSPEPVNKTIKARKIRLNGKYQRQYLVRF
;
A
#
# COMPACT_ATOMS: atom_id res chain seq x y z
N MET A 1 4.67 17.52 12.89
CA MET A 1 3.61 16.58 12.46
C MET A 1 4.11 15.17 12.74
N ILE A 2 3.62 14.53 13.80
CA ILE A 2 4.06 13.19 14.20
C ILE A 2 3.18 12.19 13.45
N SER A 3 3.75 11.54 12.42
CA SER A 3 3.12 10.39 11.76
C SER A 3 3.29 9.19 12.68
N ARG A 4 2.20 8.78 13.34
CA ARG A 4 2.14 7.49 14.04
C ARG A 4 1.98 6.41 12.96
N GLY A 5 3.07 5.69 12.68
CA GLY A 5 3.05 4.51 11.82
C GLY A 5 2.25 3.39 12.49
N GLY A 6 0.94 3.37 12.27
CA GLY A 6 0.09 2.23 12.59
C GLY A 6 0.02 1.29 11.39
N THR A 7 0.22 -0.01 11.62
CA THR A 7 -0.03 -1.03 10.60
C THR A 7 -1.55 -1.18 10.41
N ASN A 8 -2.07 -0.71 9.28
CA ASN A 8 -3.46 -0.91 8.91
C ASN A 8 -3.64 -2.35 8.39
N HIS A 9 -4.13 -3.25 9.25
CA HIS A 9 -4.48 -4.60 8.84
C HIS A 9 -5.86 -4.60 8.18
N THR A 10 -5.92 -4.91 6.88
CA THR A 10 -7.18 -5.01 6.13
C THR A 10 -7.52 -6.47 5.93
N TRP A 11 -8.61 -6.92 6.55
CA TRP A 11 -9.13 -8.28 6.41
C TRP A 11 -10.45 -8.24 5.63
N ASN A 12 -10.66 -9.20 4.74
CA ASN A 12 -11.95 -9.34 4.05
C ASN A 12 -12.94 -9.99 5.03
N LEU A 13 -13.96 -9.23 5.44
CA LEU A 13 -14.94 -9.63 6.44
C LEU A 13 -16.34 -9.66 5.84
N THR A 14 -17.13 -10.68 6.19
CA THR A 14 -18.52 -10.80 5.76
C THR A 14 -19.43 -10.19 6.83
N LEU A 15 -20.28 -9.24 6.43
CA LEU A 15 -21.22 -8.57 7.33
C LEU A 15 -22.48 -9.43 7.49
N LYS A 16 -23.02 -9.53 8.72
CA LYS A 16 -24.20 -10.35 9.01
C LYS A 16 -25.49 -9.53 9.02
N LYS A 17 -25.50 -8.37 9.69
CA LYS A 17 -26.70 -7.56 9.89
C LYS A 17 -26.36 -6.13 10.32
N GLU A 18 -27.12 -5.16 9.83
CA GLU A 18 -27.15 -3.79 10.37
C GLU A 18 -27.95 -3.75 11.68
N THR A 19 -27.34 -3.23 12.74
CA THR A 19 -27.99 -3.00 14.04
C THR A 19 -28.62 -1.60 14.05
N LYS A 20 -29.65 -1.39 14.88
CA LYS A 20 -30.40 -0.11 14.97
C LYS A 20 -29.55 1.13 15.36
N GLU A 21 -28.31 0.95 15.79
CA GLU A 21 -27.43 2.01 16.32
C GLU A 21 -26.19 2.28 15.45
N ASN A 22 -26.34 2.32 14.11
CA ASN A 22 -25.21 2.59 13.18
C ASN A 22 -23.99 1.68 13.41
N ALA A 23 -24.27 0.40 13.68
CA ALA A 23 -23.26 -0.60 13.96
C ALA A 23 -23.54 -1.89 13.18
N VAL A 24 -22.49 -2.61 12.83
CA VAL A 24 -22.58 -3.84 12.02
C VAL A 24 -21.94 -5.01 12.76
N GLU A 25 -22.66 -6.13 12.80
CA GLU A 25 -22.16 -7.40 13.32
C GLU A 25 -21.37 -8.13 12.23
N VAL A 26 -20.12 -8.48 12.52
CA VAL A 26 -19.20 -9.14 11.58
C VAL A 26 -19.22 -10.65 11.79
N LYS A 27 -19.53 -11.41 10.73
CA LYS A 27 -19.49 -12.86 10.79
C LYS A 27 -18.05 -13.35 10.74
N LEU A 28 -17.62 -13.98 11.84
CA LEU A 28 -16.36 -14.71 11.90
C LEU A 28 -16.53 -16.15 11.37
N THR A 29 -15.41 -16.81 11.07
CA THR A 29 -15.37 -18.22 10.65
C THR A 29 -16.00 -19.14 11.69
N GLU A 30 -16.37 -20.35 11.27
CA GLU A 30 -17.18 -21.31 12.06
C GLU A 30 -16.64 -21.57 13.46
N GLU A 31 -15.31 -21.58 13.62
CA GLU A 31 -14.59 -21.73 14.89
C GLU A 31 -14.93 -20.63 15.92
N TYR A 32 -15.31 -19.43 15.47
CA TYR A 32 -15.63 -18.25 16.30
C TYR A 32 -17.11 -17.82 16.17
N SER A 33 -17.98 -18.76 15.80
CA SER A 33 -19.40 -18.50 15.54
C SER A 33 -20.24 -18.15 16.77
N ARG A 34 -19.74 -18.42 17.98
CA ARG A 34 -20.50 -18.23 19.24
C ARG A 34 -20.90 -16.78 19.51
N LYS A 35 -20.01 -15.83 19.23
CA LYS A 35 -20.28 -14.40 19.40
C LYS A 35 -19.51 -13.60 18.36
N HIS A 36 -20.25 -12.84 17.58
CA HIS A 36 -19.67 -11.98 16.56
C HIS A 36 -19.39 -10.58 17.12
N PRO A 37 -18.24 -9.98 16.79
CA PRO A 37 -17.94 -8.61 17.19
C PRO A 37 -18.85 -7.63 16.43
N VAL A 38 -19.17 -6.53 17.11
CA VAL A 38 -19.98 -5.43 16.58
C VAL A 38 -19.09 -4.20 16.49
N PHE A 39 -19.08 -3.56 15.33
CA PHE A 39 -18.28 -2.36 15.08
C PHE A 39 -19.15 -1.22 14.55
N PRO A 40 -18.85 0.04 14.88
CA PRO A 40 -19.53 1.19 14.28
C PRO A 40 -19.27 1.27 12.77
N VAL A 41 -20.28 1.70 12.01
CA VAL A 41 -20.22 1.83 10.53
C VAL A 41 -19.06 2.73 10.08
N SER A 42 -18.66 3.70 10.89
CA SER A 42 -17.55 4.62 10.62
C SER A 42 -16.17 3.94 10.47
N LEU A 43 -16.01 2.71 10.99
CA LEU A 43 -14.77 1.94 10.83
C LEU A 43 -14.75 1.10 9.56
N PHE A 44 -15.88 0.96 8.86
CA PHE A 44 -15.96 0.19 7.63
C PHE A 44 -15.76 1.07 6.42
N LYS A 45 -14.95 0.58 5.50
CA LYS A 45 -14.87 1.11 4.15
C LYS A 45 -15.62 0.15 3.21
N PRO A 46 -16.59 0.63 2.41
CA PRO A 46 -17.23 -0.24 1.43
C PRO A 46 -16.18 -0.80 0.47
N TYR A 47 -16.19 -2.12 0.31
CA TYR A 47 -15.34 -2.80 -0.64
C TYR A 47 -16.03 -2.80 -2.00
N PHE A 48 -15.50 -2.00 -2.93
CA PHE A 48 -15.92 -2.06 -4.32
C PHE A 48 -15.06 -3.11 -5.02
N LYS A 49 -15.70 -4.16 -5.55
CA LYS A 49 -15.03 -5.09 -6.45
C LYS A 49 -14.57 -4.26 -7.65
N LYS A 50 -13.26 -4.15 -7.85
CA LYS A 50 -12.73 -3.48 -9.05
C LYS A 50 -13.16 -4.30 -10.25
N GLU A 51 -14.22 -3.88 -10.93
CA GLU A 51 -14.54 -4.41 -12.26
C GLU A 51 -13.32 -4.10 -13.13
N GLU A 52 -12.67 -5.15 -13.63
CA GLU A 52 -11.44 -5.04 -14.43
C GLU A 52 -11.66 -4.24 -15.72
N ASP A 53 -12.93 -4.00 -16.07
CA ASP A 53 -13.40 -3.42 -17.31
C ASP A 53 -13.59 -1.90 -17.21
N ASN A 54 -13.73 -1.36 -15.99
CA ASN A 54 -14.02 0.06 -15.75
C ASN A 54 -12.80 0.91 -15.38
N ILE A 55 -11.60 0.32 -15.42
CA ILE A 55 -10.34 1.05 -15.28
C ILE A 55 -9.71 1.11 -16.67
N PRO A 56 -9.74 2.27 -17.37
CA PRO A 56 -9.36 2.38 -18.77
C PRO A 56 -7.89 1.98 -19.06
N PHE A 57 -7.06 1.79 -18.03
CA PHE A 57 -5.65 1.42 -18.14
C PHE A 57 -5.32 0.00 -17.67
N ARG A 58 -6.31 -0.83 -17.30
CA ARG A 58 -6.01 -2.13 -16.65
C ARG A 58 -5.90 -3.31 -17.61
N LYS A 59 -6.26 -3.16 -18.89
CA LYS A 59 -6.23 -4.26 -19.85
C LYS A 59 -5.23 -4.03 -20.97
N LYS A 60 -4.13 -4.80 -20.89
CA LYS A 60 -3.54 -5.69 -21.91
C LYS A 60 -2.02 -5.59 -21.87
N ASN A 61 -1.39 -6.70 -21.50
CA ASN A 61 0.00 -7.01 -21.79
C ASN A 61 1.00 -5.92 -21.39
N LEU A 62 1.18 -5.72 -20.09
CA LEU A 62 2.48 -5.25 -19.63
C LEU A 62 3.43 -6.43 -19.81
N THR A 63 3.96 -6.60 -21.03
CA THR A 63 5.23 -7.31 -21.17
C THR A 63 6.17 -6.64 -20.18
N PRO A 64 6.75 -7.37 -19.21
CA PRO A 64 7.78 -6.79 -18.36
C PRO A 64 8.79 -6.09 -19.31
N PRO A 65 9.16 -4.83 -19.05
CA PRO A 65 10.20 -4.22 -19.86
C PRO A 65 11.39 -5.18 -19.85
N GLU A 66 11.86 -5.53 -21.04
CA GLU A 66 13.10 -6.29 -21.19
C GLU A 66 14.15 -5.53 -20.40
N ILE A 67 14.77 -6.21 -19.43
CA ILE A 67 15.87 -5.64 -18.67
C ILE A 67 17.01 -5.56 -19.68
N VAL A 68 17.11 -4.42 -20.37
CA VAL A 68 18.31 -4.08 -21.10
C VAL A 68 19.38 -3.99 -20.03
N GLU A 69 20.34 -4.92 -20.05
CA GLU A 69 21.61 -4.73 -19.36
C GLU A 69 22.21 -3.47 -19.97
N VAL A 70 21.93 -2.33 -19.33
CA VAL A 70 22.58 -1.07 -19.65
C VAL A 70 24.05 -1.35 -19.39
N GLU A 71 24.84 -1.52 -20.45
CA GLU A 71 26.29 -1.37 -20.37
C GLU A 71 26.54 -0.19 -19.47
N ASP A 72 27.37 -0.37 -18.44
CA ASP A 72 27.75 0.62 -17.41
C ASP A 72 28.42 1.85 -18.02
N SER A 73 27.73 2.56 -18.90
CA SER A 73 28.05 3.89 -19.34
C SER A 73 27.32 4.81 -18.37
N PRO A 74 28.05 5.56 -17.52
CA PRO A 74 27.40 6.48 -16.62
C PRO A 74 26.75 7.58 -17.46
N GLU A 75 25.44 7.49 -17.67
CA GLU A 75 24.68 8.64 -18.17
C GLU A 75 25.04 9.85 -17.29
N PRO A 76 25.48 10.97 -17.90
CA PRO A 76 25.96 12.10 -17.13
C PRO A 76 24.82 12.61 -16.24
N VAL A 77 25.10 12.69 -14.95
CA VAL A 77 24.20 13.28 -13.96
C VAL A 77 23.85 14.71 -14.38
N ASN A 78 22.63 14.92 -14.86
CA ASN A 78 22.19 16.22 -15.36
C ASN A 78 22.09 17.26 -14.24
N LYS A 79 21.62 16.88 -13.04
CA LYS A 79 21.58 17.80 -11.88
C LYS A 79 21.48 17.10 -10.53
N THR A 80 22.27 17.55 -9.56
CA THR A 80 22.11 17.18 -8.14
C THR A 80 21.07 18.07 -7.47
N ILE A 81 20.02 17.47 -6.91
CA ILE A 81 18.91 18.17 -6.25
C ILE A 81 19.22 18.39 -4.77
N LYS A 82 19.71 17.36 -4.06
CA LYS A 82 20.01 17.41 -2.62
C LYS A 82 21.21 16.54 -2.28
N ALA A 83 21.96 16.94 -1.26
CA ALA A 83 23.06 16.16 -0.70
C ALA A 83 22.86 16.01 0.82
N ARG A 84 23.17 14.83 1.35
CA ARG A 84 23.20 14.58 2.80
C ARG A 84 24.36 13.66 3.18
N LYS A 85 24.92 13.86 4.38
CA LYS A 85 25.95 12.99 4.95
C LYS A 85 25.29 11.96 5.87
N ILE A 86 25.52 10.69 5.61
CA ILE A 86 24.99 9.58 6.40
C ILE A 86 26.13 8.73 6.94
N ARG A 87 25.88 8.02 8.04
CA ARG A 87 26.84 7.06 8.60
C ARG A 87 26.30 5.65 8.34
N LEU A 88 26.98 4.89 7.51
CA LEU A 88 26.67 3.51 7.17
C LEU A 88 27.91 2.67 7.46
N ASN A 89 27.74 1.55 8.17
CA ASN A 89 28.83 0.63 8.56
C ASN A 89 30.03 1.35 9.21
N GLY A 90 29.76 2.29 10.11
CA GLY A 90 30.77 3.05 10.84
C GLY A 90 31.48 4.14 10.02
N LYS A 91 31.35 4.15 8.69
CA LYS A 91 31.96 5.13 7.77
C LYS A 91 30.98 6.23 7.40
N TYR A 92 31.50 7.44 7.19
CA TYR A 92 30.70 8.54 6.67
C TYR A 92 30.63 8.46 5.15
N GLN A 93 29.41 8.48 4.61
CA GLN A 93 29.14 8.48 3.18
C GLN A 93 28.28 9.70 2.82
N ARG A 94 28.50 10.25 1.62
CA ARG A 94 27.67 11.32 1.06
C ARG A 94 26.66 10.69 0.11
N GLN A 95 25.38 10.94 0.35
CA GLN A 95 24.29 10.52 -0.50
C GLN A 95 23.75 11.72 -1.26
N TYR A 96 23.54 11.54 -2.56
CA TYR A 96 23.01 12.55 -3.47
C TYR A 96 21.66 12.10 -4.00
N LEU A 97 20.70 13.02 -4.03
CA LEU A 97 19.48 12.89 -4.81
C LEU A 97 19.72 13.57 -6.15
N VAL A 98 19.61 12.81 -7.23
CA VAL A 98 20.00 13.23 -8.58
C VAL A 98 18.81 13.13 -9.54
N ARG A 99 18.79 14.01 -10.55
CA ARG A 99 17.91 13.94 -11.71
C ARG A 99 18.75 13.58 -12.94
N PHE A 100 18.32 12.55 -13.65
CA PHE A 100 18.72 12.24 -15.02
C PHE A 100 17.83 13.04 -15.97
#